data_AF-K0TK92-F1
#
_entry.id   AF-K0TK92-F1
#
_cell.length_a   1.000
_cell.length_b   1.000
_cell.length_c   1.000
_cell.angle_alpha   90.00
_cell.angle_beta   90.00
_cell.angle_gamma   90.00
#
_symmetry.space_group_name_H-M   'P 1'
#
loop_
_entity.id
_entity.type
_entity.pdbx_description
1 polymer ?
#
loop_
_entity_poly.entity_id
_entity_poly.type
_entity_poly.pdbx_seq_one_letter_code
_entity_poly.pdbx_strand_id
1 'polypeptide(L)'
;MDDTSSLGHASAAVAMANDAISNARRAASEARNRRENCGSTFATTWNAQKKESSHSQVRSGTTPADLDFKSNDDAFVVIATLVTERLLPKLEASPGCTHYTMTADDAAFFQKMLPYSVRRCFVDALRYRLQLIKSGDPRVSQESPLGRLTMQCQLLGLERDTMNVLLDLSQSPGMSYPVNFKNQGPVAYGSRDEGDEPNRPSQQAELGPEPSTIASTKSNTNHVLHQPATHSSDWEQSAESLARQQIIAEINETKFLMRGSVTPDAIGFWKKHLDDLNEKLMTLNTEEQRDDGKTQDADAMMSGLSSFGMGQNADYELDMYSKVNTQFEYKNPSSPVDTAVNSNANRGGGGDRSIAGTTQPPITSPKKIPHELPVCDVVAPSDLPGGYMFEAQLGSKKFLATVPPGGVTKGQRFVSTMRELETIEIPVPLGGWRDSVVDCFTDGICHPLFLNSLVVPCIALGQIMTRNGLDWQGNPANKLVSSLSCTNMTVFLTFWLSINASAAVMLRISWDRLHVVFVEHWIPLVCFNAFFLIYFIYLTMNVRLSIRNKYQIQEGSCEGAEDCLCATFCLPCTICQMGRHTSDYDTYRATCCNATGLPRQVELAPVTFYEDQYATMEDGQVV
;
A
#
# COMPACT_ATOMS: atom_id res chain seq x y z
N MET A 1 50.98 33.69 22.49
CA MET A 1 50.50 33.69 21.10
C MET A 1 49.55 32.52 20.97
N ASP A 2 48.30 32.83 21.29
CA ASP A 2 47.02 32.40 20.70
C ASP A 2 46.78 30.93 20.34
N ASP A 3 46.07 30.23 21.23
CA ASP A 3 45.32 28.98 20.96
C ASP A 3 43.94 29.02 21.66
N THR A 4 43.16 30.09 21.46
CA THR A 4 41.80 30.22 22.03
C THR A 4 40.69 30.40 21.00
N SER A 5 40.95 30.21 19.69
CA SER A 5 39.95 30.47 18.62
C SER A 5 39.13 29.26 18.16
N SER A 6 39.46 28.04 18.60
CA SER A 6 38.84 26.80 18.09
C SER A 6 37.52 26.42 18.75
N LEU A 7 37.26 26.81 20.01
CA LEU A 7 36.05 26.39 20.74
C LEU A 7 34.78 27.16 20.35
N GLY A 8 34.90 28.40 19.86
CA GLY A 8 33.75 29.21 19.45
C GLY A 8 33.07 28.71 18.16
N HIS A 9 33.83 28.10 17.25
CA HIS A 9 33.31 27.67 15.95
C HIS A 9 32.48 26.38 16.04
N ALA A 10 32.79 25.49 16.98
CA ALA A 10 32.01 24.27 17.21
C ALA A 10 30.63 24.57 17.83
N SER A 11 30.52 25.55 18.73
CA SER A 11 29.25 25.92 19.35
C SER A 11 28.27 26.55 18.37
N ALA A 12 28.76 27.35 17.42
CA ALA A 12 27.93 27.98 16.39
C ALA A 12 27.39 26.95 15.38
N ALA A 13 28.20 25.94 15.01
CA ALA A 13 27.78 24.88 14.12
C ALA A 13 26.68 23.99 14.73
N VAL A 14 26.79 23.69 16.03
CA VAL A 14 25.75 22.91 16.76
C VAL A 14 24.46 23.72 16.89
N ALA A 15 24.53 25.03 17.13
CA ALA A 15 23.35 25.90 17.18
C ALA A 15 22.64 25.97 15.82
N MET A 16 23.39 26.12 14.72
CA MET A 16 22.84 26.14 13.36
C MET A 16 22.22 24.78 12.96
N ALA A 17 22.83 23.67 13.37
CA ALA A 17 22.28 22.34 13.11
C ALA A 17 20.96 22.11 13.86
N ASN A 18 20.86 22.54 15.11
CA ASN A 18 19.64 22.41 15.90
C ASN A 18 18.51 23.31 15.37
N ASP A 19 18.84 24.51 14.88
CA ASP A 19 17.87 25.43 14.27
C ASP A 19 17.36 24.90 12.92
N ALA A 20 18.23 24.31 12.10
CA ALA A 20 17.86 23.64 10.85
C ALA A 20 16.95 22.43 11.09
N ILE A 21 17.20 21.64 12.13
CA ILE A 21 16.35 20.50 12.52
C ILE A 21 14.99 20.98 13.02
N SER A 22 14.95 22.08 13.79
CA SER A 22 13.71 22.69 14.27
C SER A 22 12.84 23.21 13.11
N ASN A 23 13.46 23.89 12.15
CA ASN A 23 12.78 24.40 10.95
C ASN A 23 12.29 23.27 10.03
N ALA A 24 13.07 22.20 9.84
CA ALA A 24 12.64 21.04 9.07
C ALA A 24 11.44 20.32 9.72
N ARG A 25 11.40 20.26 11.06
CA ARG A 25 10.27 19.68 11.80
C ARG A 25 9.01 20.54 11.70
N ARG A 26 9.14 21.87 11.77
CA ARG A 26 8.03 22.81 11.61
C ARG A 26 7.45 22.74 10.18
N ALA A 27 8.30 22.65 9.16
CA ALA A 27 7.87 22.46 7.76
C ALA A 27 7.16 21.12 7.54
N ALA A 28 7.63 20.03 8.17
CA ALA A 28 6.99 18.72 8.08
C ALA A 28 5.63 18.66 8.81
N SER A 29 5.47 19.32 9.95
CA SER A 29 4.17 19.43 10.63
C SER A 29 3.16 20.28 9.85
N GLU A 30 3.62 21.36 9.20
CA GLU A 30 2.77 22.19 8.33
C GLU A 30 2.32 21.45 7.06
N ALA A 31 3.18 20.61 6.48
CA ALA A 31 2.82 19.75 5.35
C ALA A 31 1.79 18.67 5.73
N ARG A 32 1.85 18.17 6.97
CA ARG A 32 0.92 17.13 7.49
C ARG A 32 -0.45 17.71 7.84
N ASN A 33 -0.50 18.90 8.46
CA ASN A 33 -1.76 19.64 8.69
C ASN A 33 -2.52 19.95 7.38
N ARG A 34 -1.81 20.11 6.25
CA ARG A 34 -2.45 20.32 4.94
C ARG A 34 -3.08 19.06 4.32
N ARG A 35 -2.64 17.85 4.73
CA ARG A 35 -3.16 16.57 4.20
C ARG A 35 -4.52 16.19 4.79
N GLU A 36 -4.79 16.51 6.05
CA GLU A 36 -6.01 16.02 6.74
C GLU A 36 -7.25 16.90 6.50
N ASN A 37 -7.05 18.19 6.18
CA ASN A 37 -8.12 19.12 5.83
C ASN A 37 -8.80 18.84 4.47
N CYS A 38 -8.33 17.86 3.68
CA CYS A 38 -8.95 17.43 2.41
C CYS A 38 -9.78 16.15 2.51
N GLY A 39 -9.76 15.43 3.64
CA GLY A 39 -10.32 14.08 3.75
C GLY A 39 -11.74 13.97 4.30
N SER A 40 -12.27 14.98 5.02
CA SER A 40 -13.46 14.77 5.88
C SER A 40 -14.83 15.02 5.22
N THR A 41 -14.90 15.54 3.99
CA THR A 41 -16.20 15.89 3.36
C THR A 41 -16.77 14.83 2.40
N PHE A 42 -16.11 13.68 2.21
CA PHE A 42 -16.45 12.76 1.10
C PHE A 42 -17.29 11.51 1.48
N ALA A 43 -17.53 11.27 2.77
CA ALA A 43 -18.14 10.01 3.24
C ALA A 43 -19.68 9.93 3.06
N THR A 44 -20.38 11.02 2.70
CA THR A 44 -21.86 11.05 2.71
C THR A 44 -22.53 10.98 1.34
N THR A 45 -21.80 11.01 0.21
CA THR A 45 -22.39 11.10 -1.14
C THR A 45 -22.32 9.79 -1.95
N TRP A 46 -21.78 8.71 -1.37
CA TRP A 46 -21.43 7.47 -2.10
C TRP A 46 -22.63 6.57 -2.49
N ASN A 47 -23.83 6.75 -1.92
CA ASN A 47 -24.92 5.78 -2.07
C ASN A 47 -25.96 6.06 -3.19
N ALA A 48 -25.79 7.10 -4.02
CA ALA A 48 -26.87 7.51 -4.94
C ALA A 48 -26.68 7.18 -6.44
N GLN A 49 -25.55 6.63 -6.91
CA GLN A 49 -25.25 6.65 -8.35
C GLN A 49 -24.85 5.32 -9.00
N LYS A 50 -25.31 4.18 -8.47
CA LYS A 50 -25.05 2.85 -9.08
C LYS A 50 -26.31 2.19 -9.65
N LYS A 51 -27.09 2.93 -10.43
CA LYS A 51 -28.25 2.37 -11.15
C LYS A 51 -28.49 3.08 -12.47
N GLU A 52 -27.60 2.86 -13.45
CA GLU A 52 -27.88 2.88 -14.90
C GLU A 52 -26.57 2.78 -15.70
N SER A 53 -26.21 1.58 -16.17
CA SER A 53 -25.71 1.35 -17.54
C SER A 53 -25.41 -0.13 -17.73
N SER A 54 -26.30 -0.81 -18.46
CA SER A 54 -26.10 -2.18 -18.92
C SER A 54 -26.32 -2.19 -20.43
N HIS A 55 -25.23 -2.28 -21.20
CA HIS A 55 -25.08 -3.07 -22.44
C HIS A 55 -23.85 -2.62 -23.24
N SER A 56 -22.80 -3.44 -23.24
CA SER A 56 -21.87 -3.59 -24.37
C SER A 56 -21.05 -4.88 -24.21
N GLN A 57 -20.99 -5.66 -25.28
CA GLN A 57 -20.30 -6.96 -25.36
C GLN A 57 -18.78 -6.77 -25.31
N VAL A 58 -18.12 -7.58 -24.47
CA VAL A 58 -16.66 -7.58 -24.28
C VAL A 58 -15.99 -8.46 -25.34
N ARG A 59 -15.10 -7.85 -26.11
CA ARG A 59 -14.05 -8.50 -26.91
C ARG A 59 -12.75 -8.28 -26.13
N SER A 60 -12.17 -9.36 -25.60
CA SER A 60 -10.97 -9.30 -24.75
C SER A 60 -9.71 -9.14 -25.60
N GLY A 61 -9.18 -7.93 -25.64
CA GLY A 61 -7.80 -7.62 -25.97
C GLY A 61 -7.36 -6.47 -25.06
N THR A 62 -6.36 -6.70 -24.22
CA THR A 62 -5.83 -5.73 -23.27
C THR A 62 -5.09 -4.64 -24.06
N THR A 63 -5.84 -3.63 -24.49
CA THR A 63 -5.26 -2.42 -25.08
C THR A 63 -4.62 -1.58 -23.97
N PRO A 64 -3.71 -0.63 -24.28
CA PRO A 64 -3.08 0.31 -23.33
C PRO A 64 -4.05 1.25 -22.55
N ALA A 65 -5.34 0.92 -22.51
CA ALA A 65 -6.41 1.66 -21.87
C ALA A 65 -6.34 1.66 -20.33
N ASP A 66 -5.56 0.76 -19.70
CA ASP A 66 -5.53 0.65 -18.24
C ASP A 66 -4.68 1.71 -17.52
N LEU A 67 -3.92 2.55 -18.25
CA LEU A 67 -3.18 3.68 -17.68
C LEU A 67 -3.75 5.04 -18.11
N ASP A 68 -5.08 5.16 -18.17
CA ASP A 68 -5.73 6.43 -18.48
C ASP A 68 -5.78 7.39 -17.27
N PHE A 69 -4.64 8.03 -16.98
CA PHE A 69 -4.57 9.09 -15.95
C PHE A 69 -5.42 10.33 -16.29
N LYS A 70 -5.93 10.46 -17.53
CA LYS A 70 -6.78 11.59 -17.91
C LYS A 70 -8.16 11.50 -17.27
N SER A 71 -8.69 10.28 -17.13
CA SER A 71 -9.99 10.01 -16.53
C SER A 71 -9.90 9.47 -15.09
N ASN A 72 -8.75 8.92 -14.69
CA ASN A 72 -8.53 8.41 -13.34
C ASN A 72 -7.87 9.47 -12.44
N ASP A 73 -8.70 10.21 -11.70
CA ASP A 73 -8.26 11.26 -10.77
C ASP A 73 -7.41 10.70 -9.62
N ASP A 74 -7.77 9.54 -9.06
CA ASP A 74 -7.07 8.94 -7.92
C ASP A 74 -5.62 8.57 -8.27
N ALA A 75 -5.45 7.93 -9.42
CA ALA A 75 -4.12 7.55 -9.91
C ALA A 75 -3.26 8.78 -10.22
N PHE A 76 -3.86 9.85 -10.77
CA PHE A 76 -3.18 11.12 -10.98
C PHE A 76 -2.76 11.76 -9.65
N VAL A 77 -3.64 11.79 -8.64
CA VAL A 77 -3.37 12.38 -7.32
C VAL A 77 -2.20 11.67 -6.62
N VAL A 78 -2.15 10.34 -6.66
CA VAL A 78 -1.06 9.56 -6.04
C VAL A 78 0.29 9.91 -6.66
N ILE A 79 0.39 9.93 -7.99
CA ILE A 79 1.65 10.24 -8.69
C ILE A 79 2.02 11.71 -8.52
N ALA A 80 1.07 12.63 -8.67
CA ALA A 80 1.31 14.05 -8.50
C ALA A 80 1.82 14.36 -7.09
N THR A 81 1.23 13.75 -6.06
CA THR A 81 1.67 13.90 -4.66
C THR A 81 3.09 13.38 -4.46
N LEU A 82 3.40 12.18 -4.97
CA LEU A 82 4.75 11.60 -4.88
C LEU A 82 5.81 12.50 -5.53
N VAL A 83 5.49 13.09 -6.69
CA VAL A 83 6.40 13.98 -7.41
C VAL A 83 6.55 15.33 -6.69
N THR A 84 5.45 15.95 -6.28
CA THR A 84 5.50 17.27 -5.62
C THR A 84 6.19 17.18 -4.27
N GLU A 85 5.92 16.16 -3.46
CA GLU A 85 6.57 16.02 -2.14
C GLU A 85 8.08 15.85 -2.22
N ARG A 86 8.58 15.29 -3.32
CA ARG A 86 10.02 15.13 -3.51
C ARG A 86 10.69 16.38 -4.09
N LEU A 87 10.01 17.09 -5.00
CA LEU A 87 10.61 18.21 -5.73
C LEU A 87 10.35 19.58 -5.11
N LEU A 88 9.21 19.79 -4.44
CA LEU A 88 8.85 21.09 -3.86
C LEU A 88 9.81 21.56 -2.76
N PRO A 89 10.27 20.69 -1.82
CA PRO A 89 11.27 21.12 -0.83
C PRO A 89 12.60 21.57 -1.44
N LYS A 90 12.97 21.01 -2.61
CA LYS A 90 14.19 21.40 -3.35
C LYS A 90 14.04 22.75 -4.03
N LEU A 91 12.81 23.07 -4.45
CA LEU A 91 12.49 24.38 -4.98
C LEU A 91 12.56 25.46 -3.88
N GLU A 92 11.98 25.16 -2.71
CA GLU A 92 11.99 26.07 -1.55
C GLU A 92 13.40 26.30 -0.99
N ALA A 93 14.27 25.28 -1.07
CA ALA A 93 15.67 25.39 -0.66
C ALA A 93 16.52 26.24 -1.62
N SER A 94 16.04 26.55 -2.82
CA SER A 94 16.79 27.29 -3.82
C SER A 94 16.69 28.80 -3.60
N PRO A 95 17.80 29.56 -3.70
CA PRO A 95 17.77 31.02 -3.57
C PRO A 95 16.77 31.67 -4.54
N GLY A 96 15.75 32.32 -3.96
CA GLY A 96 14.69 32.99 -4.72
C GLY A 96 13.65 32.05 -5.37
N CYS A 97 13.64 30.76 -5.01
CA CYS A 97 12.69 29.75 -5.49
C CYS A 97 12.59 29.68 -7.03
N THR A 98 13.63 30.05 -7.77
CA THR A 98 13.57 30.19 -9.24
C THR A 98 13.86 28.90 -9.98
N HIS A 99 14.54 27.96 -9.33
CA HIS A 99 14.99 26.71 -9.93
C HIS A 99 15.13 25.63 -8.86
N TYR A 100 15.10 24.36 -9.26
CA TYR A 100 15.51 23.25 -8.39
C TYR A 100 16.52 22.37 -9.13
N THR A 101 17.43 21.75 -8.38
CA THR A 101 18.46 20.86 -8.93
C THR A 101 18.11 19.41 -8.59
N MET A 102 18.10 18.53 -9.58
CA MET A 102 17.85 17.11 -9.33
C MET A 102 19.14 16.38 -8.98
N THR A 103 19.12 15.59 -7.91
CA THR A 103 20.27 14.76 -7.52
C THR A 103 20.22 13.41 -8.23
N ALA A 104 21.34 12.69 -8.28
CA ALA A 104 21.39 11.33 -8.81
C ALA A 104 20.42 10.39 -8.04
N ASP A 105 20.28 10.58 -6.73
CA ASP A 105 19.38 9.78 -5.89
C ASP A 105 17.91 10.03 -6.23
N ASP A 106 17.53 11.26 -6.54
CA ASP A 106 16.17 11.55 -7.00
C ASP A 106 15.90 10.90 -8.36
N ALA A 107 16.91 10.89 -9.25
CA ALA A 107 16.76 10.32 -10.58
C ALA A 107 16.58 8.81 -10.50
N ALA A 108 17.39 8.14 -9.67
CA ALA A 108 17.27 6.73 -9.37
C ALA A 108 15.94 6.41 -8.69
N PHE A 109 15.48 7.25 -7.76
CA PHE A 109 14.18 7.11 -7.11
C PHE A 109 13.04 7.13 -8.12
N PHE A 110 12.97 8.15 -8.98
CA PHE A 110 11.89 8.24 -9.97
C PHE A 110 12.01 7.18 -11.06
N GLN A 111 13.22 6.76 -11.46
CA GLN A 111 13.40 5.63 -12.39
C GLN A 111 12.87 4.32 -11.79
N LYS A 112 13.08 4.11 -10.49
CA LYS A 112 12.62 2.92 -9.77
C LYS A 112 11.12 2.93 -9.50
N MET A 113 10.56 4.09 -9.13
CA MET A 113 9.16 4.20 -8.69
C MET A 113 8.20 4.47 -9.85
N LEU A 114 8.66 5.11 -10.94
CA LEU A 114 7.82 5.51 -12.06
C LEU A 114 8.45 5.04 -13.39
N PRO A 115 8.00 3.90 -13.95
CA PRO A 115 8.40 3.47 -15.29
C PRO A 115 8.19 4.57 -16.33
N TYR A 116 8.96 4.54 -17.42
CA TYR A 116 8.91 5.60 -18.44
C TYR A 116 7.51 5.79 -19.05
N SER A 117 6.78 4.71 -19.28
CA SER A 117 5.38 4.74 -19.74
C SER A 117 4.47 5.52 -18.79
N VAL A 118 4.55 5.23 -17.49
CA VAL A 118 3.80 5.91 -16.43
C VAL A 118 4.15 7.39 -16.37
N ARG A 119 5.45 7.73 -16.43
CA ARG A 119 5.91 9.13 -16.45
C ARG A 119 5.33 9.90 -17.63
N ARG A 120 5.31 9.29 -18.82
CA ARG A 120 4.73 9.89 -20.02
C ARG A 120 3.22 10.10 -19.91
N CYS A 121 2.47 9.07 -19.50
CA CYS A 121 1.02 9.19 -19.35
C CYS A 121 0.64 10.19 -18.25
N PHE A 122 1.43 10.29 -17.16
CA PHE A 122 1.25 11.32 -16.13
C PHE A 122 1.43 12.74 -16.69
N VAL A 123 2.48 12.99 -17.48
CA VAL A 123 2.72 14.30 -18.11
C VAL A 123 1.58 14.65 -19.09
N ASP A 124 1.09 13.69 -19.86
CA ASP A 124 -0.05 13.91 -20.77
C ASP A 124 -1.35 14.22 -20.01
N ALA A 125 -1.59 13.54 -18.89
CA ALA A 125 -2.73 13.84 -18.02
C ALA A 125 -2.61 15.21 -17.34
N LEU A 126 -1.40 15.59 -16.91
CA LEU A 126 -1.14 16.92 -16.35
C LEU A 126 -1.48 18.02 -17.37
N ARG A 127 -1.05 17.87 -18.62
CA ARG A 127 -1.38 18.82 -19.70
C ARG A 127 -2.87 18.90 -19.97
N TYR A 128 -3.54 17.77 -20.03
CA TYR A 128 -4.99 17.69 -20.21
C TYR A 128 -5.74 18.44 -19.09
N ARG A 129 -5.35 18.22 -17.83
CA ARG A 129 -5.98 18.89 -16.67
C ARG A 129 -5.69 20.39 -16.64
N LEU A 130 -4.49 20.81 -17.00
CA LEU A 130 -4.17 22.23 -17.18
C LEU A 130 -5.01 22.88 -18.28
N GLN A 131 -5.34 22.15 -19.34
CA GLN A 131 -6.25 22.62 -20.38
C GLN A 131 -7.68 22.78 -19.83
N LEU A 132 -8.16 21.83 -19.02
CA LEU A 132 -9.48 21.91 -18.37
C LEU A 132 -9.60 23.12 -17.43
N ILE A 133 -8.58 23.37 -16.63
CA ILE A 133 -8.52 24.55 -15.75
C ILE A 133 -8.56 25.84 -16.58
N LYS A 134 -7.79 25.92 -17.68
CA LYS A 134 -7.79 27.08 -18.59
C LYS A 134 -9.12 27.29 -19.31
N SER A 135 -9.85 26.22 -19.62
CA SER A 135 -11.18 26.31 -20.23
C SER A 135 -12.29 26.65 -19.24
N GLY A 136 -11.99 26.68 -17.93
CA GLY A 136 -13.00 26.89 -16.89
C GLY A 136 -13.97 25.72 -16.73
N ASP A 137 -13.52 24.48 -16.95
CA ASP A 137 -14.37 23.29 -16.74
C ASP A 137 -14.71 23.18 -15.24
N PRO A 138 -16.00 23.14 -14.85
CA PRO A 138 -16.41 23.13 -13.44
C PRO A 138 -15.92 21.89 -12.68
N ARG A 139 -15.55 20.80 -13.37
CA ARG A 139 -15.02 19.58 -12.74
C ARG A 139 -13.61 19.76 -12.19
N VAL A 140 -12.83 20.71 -12.73
CA VAL A 140 -11.45 20.99 -12.30
C VAL A 140 -11.32 22.47 -12.01
N SER A 141 -11.90 22.90 -10.88
CA SER A 141 -11.67 24.25 -10.36
C SER A 141 -10.23 24.38 -9.86
N GLN A 142 -9.60 25.54 -10.10
CA GLN A 142 -8.28 25.87 -9.56
C GLN A 142 -8.25 25.78 -8.02
N GLU A 143 -9.39 26.00 -7.37
CA GLU A 143 -9.51 25.96 -5.91
C GLU A 143 -9.68 24.53 -5.37
N SER A 144 -10.07 23.57 -6.21
CA SER A 144 -10.23 22.16 -5.83
C SER A 144 -8.89 21.55 -5.42
N PRO A 145 -8.86 20.52 -4.55
CA PRO A 145 -7.62 19.85 -4.16
C PRO A 145 -6.82 19.34 -5.37
N LEU A 146 -7.52 18.74 -6.34
CA LEU A 146 -6.94 18.27 -7.60
C LEU A 146 -6.38 19.44 -8.44
N GLY A 147 -7.10 20.56 -8.51
CA GLY A 147 -6.65 21.78 -9.19
C GLY A 147 -5.38 22.35 -8.57
N ARG A 148 -5.30 22.47 -7.25
CA ARG A 148 -4.10 22.95 -6.54
C ARG A 148 -2.89 22.06 -6.80
N LEU A 149 -3.08 20.75 -6.75
CA LEU A 149 -2.01 19.78 -7.00
C LEU A 149 -1.54 19.82 -8.47
N THR A 150 -2.47 19.99 -9.41
CA THR A 150 -2.18 20.22 -10.84
C THR A 150 -1.36 21.50 -11.03
N MET A 151 -1.71 22.59 -10.33
CA MET A 151 -0.96 23.85 -10.37
C MET A 151 0.43 23.73 -9.73
N GLN A 152 0.60 22.94 -8.68
CA GLN A 152 1.93 22.65 -8.11
C GLN A 152 2.81 21.89 -9.09
N CYS A 153 2.26 20.91 -9.82
CA CYS A 153 2.99 20.22 -10.88
C CYS A 153 3.38 21.17 -12.02
N GLN A 154 2.52 22.12 -12.37
CA GLN A 154 2.83 23.16 -13.35
C GLN A 154 3.92 24.13 -12.85
N LEU A 155 3.90 24.50 -11.56
CA LEU A 155 4.94 25.34 -10.97
C LEU A 155 6.31 24.68 -11.17
N LEU A 156 6.41 23.37 -10.90
CA LEU A 156 7.61 22.56 -11.11
C LEU A 156 8.03 22.39 -12.59
N GLY A 157 7.25 22.91 -13.55
CA GLY A 157 7.55 22.86 -14.98
C GLY A 157 7.34 21.48 -15.62
N LEU A 158 6.56 20.60 -14.98
CA LEU A 158 6.33 19.23 -15.42
C LEU A 158 5.41 19.12 -16.64
N GLU A 159 4.79 20.22 -17.08
CA GLU A 159 3.94 20.26 -18.27
C GLU A 159 4.74 20.43 -19.57
N ARG A 160 6.00 20.89 -19.49
CA ARG A 160 6.80 21.26 -20.66
C ARG A 160 7.18 20.03 -21.49
N ASP A 161 7.27 20.18 -22.81
CA ASP A 161 7.86 19.16 -23.70
C ASP A 161 9.38 19.15 -23.60
N THR A 162 9.97 20.34 -23.47
CA THR A 162 11.40 20.54 -23.33
C THR A 162 11.75 20.73 -21.86
N MET A 163 12.83 20.07 -21.42
CA MET A 163 13.31 20.13 -20.03
C MET A 163 12.33 19.58 -18.98
N ASN A 164 11.51 18.59 -19.37
CA ASN A 164 10.69 17.86 -18.41
C ASN A 164 11.56 16.88 -17.63
N VAL A 165 11.75 17.15 -16.34
CA VAL A 165 12.61 16.35 -15.49
C VAL A 165 12.18 14.88 -15.44
N LEU A 166 10.88 14.59 -15.51
CA LEU A 166 10.38 13.22 -15.50
C LEU A 166 10.62 12.50 -16.83
N LEU A 167 10.66 13.19 -17.96
CA LEU A 167 10.86 12.54 -19.26
C LEU A 167 12.34 12.31 -19.58
N ASP A 168 13.26 13.05 -18.95
CA ASP A 168 14.71 12.99 -19.22
C ASP A 168 15.54 12.69 -17.97
N LEU A 169 15.12 11.70 -17.18
CA LEU A 169 15.78 11.36 -15.91
C LEU A 169 17.24 10.93 -16.08
N SER A 170 17.64 10.36 -17.23
CA SER A 170 19.02 9.90 -17.47
C SER A 170 20.02 11.06 -17.57
N GLN A 171 19.57 12.24 -18.00
CA GLN A 171 20.40 13.45 -18.12
C GLN A 171 20.16 14.44 -16.98
N SER A 172 19.17 14.18 -16.13
CA SER A 172 18.74 15.07 -15.05
C SER A 172 19.71 15.26 -13.86
N PRO A 173 20.59 14.30 -13.48
CA PRO A 173 21.45 14.48 -12.31
C PRO A 173 22.39 15.69 -12.45
N GLY A 174 22.28 16.64 -11.52
CA GLY A 174 23.07 17.88 -11.51
C GLY A 174 22.50 18.99 -12.39
N MET A 175 21.43 18.75 -13.14
CA MET A 175 20.78 19.77 -13.97
C MET A 175 19.86 20.65 -13.11
N SER A 176 19.90 21.96 -13.38
CA SER A 176 19.03 22.96 -12.76
C SER A 176 17.81 23.20 -13.65
N TYR A 177 16.62 23.07 -13.09
CA TYR A 177 15.35 23.19 -13.79
C TYR A 177 14.65 24.50 -13.40
N PRO A 178 14.39 25.42 -14.34
CA PRO A 178 13.75 26.70 -14.03
C PRO A 178 12.24 26.55 -13.83
N VAL A 179 11.73 27.18 -12.78
CA VAL A 179 10.33 27.16 -12.34
C VAL A 179 9.52 28.27 -13.03
N ASN A 180 8.24 28.00 -13.31
CA ASN A 180 7.40 28.90 -14.08
C ASN A 180 6.57 29.85 -13.20
N PHE A 181 7.07 31.06 -12.97
CA PHE A 181 6.30 32.10 -12.26
C PHE A 181 5.42 32.96 -13.19
N LYS A 182 5.60 32.88 -14.51
CA LYS A 182 5.01 33.84 -15.46
C LYS A 182 3.47 33.81 -15.54
N ASN A 183 2.82 32.77 -15.02
CA ASN A 183 1.36 32.60 -15.12
C ASN A 183 0.63 32.69 -13.77
N GLN A 184 1.34 32.96 -12.66
CA GLN A 184 0.67 33.23 -11.40
C GLN A 184 0.40 34.74 -11.35
N GLY A 185 -0.87 35.13 -11.48
CA GLY A 185 -1.29 36.48 -11.10
C GLY A 185 -0.87 36.78 -9.66
N PRO A 186 -0.83 38.05 -9.21
CA PRO A 186 -0.32 38.41 -7.90
C PRO A 186 -1.04 37.64 -6.79
N VAL A 187 -0.39 36.60 -6.27
CA VAL A 187 -0.84 35.89 -5.07
C VAL A 187 -0.41 36.75 -3.89
N ALA A 188 -1.36 37.48 -3.32
CA ALA A 188 -1.12 38.31 -2.14
C ALA A 188 -0.73 37.41 -0.95
N TYR A 189 0.55 37.33 -0.64
CA TYR A 189 1.01 36.87 0.67
C TYR A 189 0.73 37.99 1.67
N GLY A 190 -0.27 37.78 2.54
CA GLY A 190 -0.59 38.68 3.63
C GLY A 190 0.55 38.74 4.64
N SER A 191 1.41 39.75 4.49
CA SER A 191 2.44 40.09 5.47
C SER A 191 1.77 40.92 6.55
N ARG A 192 1.64 40.36 7.74
CA ARG A 192 1.17 41.04 8.95
C ARG A 192 2.40 41.64 9.62
N ASP A 193 2.64 42.92 9.38
CA ASP A 193 3.66 43.70 10.09
C ASP A 193 2.98 44.60 11.13
N GLU A 194 3.41 44.45 12.38
CA GLU A 194 3.12 45.34 13.49
C GLU A 194 4.04 46.58 13.43
N GLY A 195 3.51 47.73 13.84
CA GLY A 195 4.28 48.67 14.66
C GLY A 195 4.79 49.97 14.01
N ASP A 196 4.04 51.03 14.30
CA ASP A 196 4.51 52.34 14.79
C ASP A 196 5.12 53.41 13.85
N GLU A 197 4.21 54.34 13.50
CA GLU A 197 4.22 55.78 13.88
C GLU A 197 5.16 56.79 13.13
N PRO A 198 4.97 58.13 13.27
CA PRO A 198 4.24 58.94 12.28
C PRO A 198 4.99 60.21 11.79
N ASN A 199 4.53 60.83 10.69
CA ASN A 199 4.35 62.29 10.54
C ASN A 199 3.99 62.72 9.10
N ARG A 200 2.80 63.33 8.94
CA ARG A 200 2.50 64.71 8.42
C ARG A 200 3.22 65.27 7.16
N PRO A 201 2.64 66.28 6.46
CA PRO A 201 1.43 66.24 5.62
C PRO A 201 1.58 66.99 4.26
N SER A 202 0.50 66.97 3.47
CA SER A 202 0.05 68.03 2.52
C SER A 202 0.79 68.24 1.19
N GLN A 203 0.05 68.10 0.06
CA GLN A 203 -0.23 69.12 -0.98
C GLN A 203 -0.82 68.39 -2.22
N GLN A 204 -2.09 68.58 -2.63
CA GLN A 204 -2.73 69.71 -3.33
C GLN A 204 -2.43 69.79 -4.84
N ALA A 205 -3.53 69.89 -5.63
CA ALA A 205 -3.62 70.43 -7.01
C ALA A 205 -3.08 69.52 -8.14
N GLU A 206 -3.61 69.47 -9.37
CA GLU A 206 -4.66 70.23 -10.07
C GLU A 206 -4.93 69.58 -11.45
N LEU A 207 -6.14 69.81 -11.97
CA LEU A 207 -6.52 70.07 -13.37
C LEU A 207 -6.34 69.01 -14.49
N GLY A 208 -7.49 68.73 -15.13
CA GLY A 208 -7.64 68.98 -16.58
C GLY A 208 -8.23 67.83 -17.40
N PRO A 209 -8.88 68.11 -18.56
CA PRO A 209 -10.30 67.79 -18.73
C PRO A 209 -10.65 66.79 -19.85
N GLU A 210 -11.88 66.27 -19.76
CA GLU A 210 -12.89 65.86 -20.79
C GLU A 210 -12.54 66.02 -22.29
N PRO A 211 -13.10 65.21 -23.24
CA PRO A 211 -14.56 64.95 -23.29
C PRO A 211 -15.07 63.62 -23.92
N SER A 212 -16.37 63.36 -23.70
CA SER A 212 -17.35 62.72 -24.62
C SER A 212 -17.22 61.20 -24.90
N THR A 213 -18.25 60.36 -25.12
CA THR A 213 -19.67 60.55 -25.46
C THR A 213 -20.42 59.21 -25.25
N ILE A 214 -21.74 59.29 -25.03
CA ILE A 214 -22.83 58.36 -25.45
C ILE A 214 -23.11 57.06 -24.64
N ALA A 215 -24.22 57.17 -23.89
CA ALA A 215 -25.40 56.29 -23.79
C ALA A 215 -25.26 54.77 -23.59
N SER A 216 -25.88 54.26 -22.52
CA SER A 216 -27.23 53.67 -22.58
C SER A 216 -27.50 52.77 -21.37
N THR A 217 -28.50 53.17 -20.57
CA THR A 217 -29.59 52.35 -20.03
C THR A 217 -29.30 50.95 -19.46
N LYS A 218 -29.40 50.80 -18.14
CA LYS A 218 -30.47 50.01 -17.47
C LYS A 218 -30.29 49.99 -15.95
N SER A 219 -31.35 50.40 -15.26
CA SER A 219 -31.55 50.26 -13.82
C SER A 219 -31.72 48.80 -13.42
N ASN A 220 -31.05 48.36 -12.35
CA ASN A 220 -31.63 47.37 -11.46
C ASN A 220 -31.07 47.53 -10.04
N THR A 221 -31.99 47.82 -9.13
CA THR A 221 -31.85 48.00 -7.69
C THR A 221 -31.55 46.66 -7.01
N ASN A 222 -30.43 46.55 -6.31
CA ASN A 222 -30.16 45.43 -5.40
C ASN A 222 -30.27 45.87 -3.94
N HIS A 223 -31.10 45.14 -3.20
CA HIS A 223 -31.34 45.26 -1.78
C HIS A 223 -30.20 44.56 -1.03
N VAL A 224 -29.56 45.28 -0.11
CA VAL A 224 -28.51 44.79 0.79
C VAL A 224 -29.17 44.14 2.01
N LEU A 225 -28.76 42.90 2.35
CA LEU A 225 -29.06 42.26 3.62
C LEU A 225 -27.74 41.79 4.25
N HIS A 226 -27.42 42.33 5.43
CA HIS A 226 -26.28 41.94 6.27
C HIS A 226 -26.58 40.61 6.99
N GLN A 227 -25.63 39.68 7.00
CA GLN A 227 -25.55 38.57 7.96
C GLN A 227 -24.23 38.67 8.77
N PRO A 228 -24.23 38.33 10.08
CA PRO A 228 -23.05 38.40 10.93
C PRO A 228 -22.23 37.10 10.88
N ALA A 229 -20.90 37.24 10.92
CA ALA A 229 -19.95 36.14 10.94
C ALA A 229 -19.81 35.53 12.35
N THR A 230 -20.11 34.24 12.49
CA THR A 230 -19.74 33.39 13.63
C THR A 230 -19.24 32.05 13.08
N HIS A 231 -17.93 31.92 12.86
CA HIS A 231 -17.32 30.64 12.43
C HIS A 231 -15.80 30.62 12.71
N SER A 232 -15.40 30.69 13.98
CA SER A 232 -13.98 30.69 14.39
C SER A 232 -13.62 29.72 15.53
N SER A 233 -14.56 28.96 16.12
CA SER A 233 -14.23 28.01 17.20
C SER A 233 -13.80 26.64 16.69
N ASP A 234 -14.32 26.21 15.54
CA ASP A 234 -14.18 24.81 15.11
C ASP A 234 -12.81 24.49 14.51
N TRP A 235 -12.01 25.51 14.17
CA TRP A 235 -10.67 25.32 13.60
C TRP A 235 -9.58 25.09 14.67
N GLU A 236 -9.74 25.65 15.88
CA GLU A 236 -8.76 25.50 16.96
C GLU A 236 -8.80 24.10 17.58
N GLN A 237 -10.00 23.55 17.81
CA GLN A 237 -10.17 22.17 18.32
C GLN A 237 -9.60 21.11 17.36
N SER A 238 -9.60 21.38 16.05
CA SER A 238 -9.05 20.47 15.04
C SER A 238 -7.52 20.41 15.07
N ALA A 239 -6.85 21.55 15.29
CA ALA A 239 -5.39 21.63 15.30
C ALA A 239 -4.77 20.94 16.54
N GLU A 240 -5.40 21.07 17.71
CA GLU A 240 -4.92 20.45 18.95
C GLU A 240 -5.07 18.92 18.92
N SER A 241 -6.20 18.42 18.43
CA SER A 241 -6.43 17.00 18.17
C SER A 241 -5.35 16.39 17.27
N LEU A 242 -4.93 17.11 16.23
CA LEU A 242 -3.94 16.65 15.26
C LEU A 242 -2.52 16.63 15.85
N ALA A 243 -2.15 17.65 16.65
CA ALA A 243 -0.89 17.66 17.38
C ALA A 243 -0.76 16.45 18.34
N ARG A 244 -1.86 16.08 19.00
CA ARG A 244 -1.93 14.91 19.88
C ARG A 244 -1.71 13.61 19.12
N GLN A 245 -2.36 13.45 17.97
CA GLN A 245 -2.19 12.25 17.12
C GLN A 245 -0.75 12.12 16.60
N GLN A 246 -0.11 13.24 16.25
CA GLN A 246 1.29 13.24 15.82
C GLN A 246 2.23 12.77 16.94
N ILE A 247 2.07 13.28 18.17
CA ILE A 247 2.91 12.88 19.31
C ILE A 247 2.72 11.37 19.62
N ILE A 248 1.49 10.86 19.54
CA ILE A 248 1.22 9.42 19.73
C ILE A 248 1.93 8.57 18.65
N ALA A 249 1.93 9.01 17.39
CA ALA A 249 2.64 8.33 16.32
C ALA A 249 4.16 8.31 16.57
N GLU A 250 4.75 9.45 16.94
CA GLU A 250 6.18 9.57 17.26
C GLU A 250 6.58 8.71 18.48
N ILE A 251 5.71 8.60 19.50
CA ILE A 251 5.91 7.71 20.65
C ILE A 251 6.00 6.25 20.19
N ASN A 252 5.14 5.82 19.28
CA ASN A 252 5.12 4.43 18.79
C ASN A 252 6.35 4.10 17.94
N GLU A 253 6.77 5.02 17.08
CA GLU A 253 8.00 4.89 16.28
C GLU A 253 9.25 4.86 17.19
N THR A 254 9.32 5.74 18.19
CA THR A 254 10.41 5.78 19.17
C THR A 254 10.49 4.47 19.96
N LYS A 255 9.36 3.90 20.38
CA LYS A 255 9.32 2.57 21.03
C LYS A 255 9.85 1.47 20.12
N PHE A 256 9.57 1.54 18.82
CA PHE A 256 10.06 0.57 17.85
C PHE A 256 11.59 0.67 17.68
N LEU A 257 12.11 1.89 17.50
CA LEU A 257 13.55 2.15 17.36
C LEU A 257 14.33 1.78 18.63
N MET A 258 13.75 2.01 19.81
CA MET A 258 14.34 1.59 21.09
C MET A 258 14.46 0.07 21.19
N ARG A 259 13.47 -0.70 20.71
CA ARG A 259 13.52 -2.18 20.71
C ARG A 259 14.57 -2.74 19.74
N GLY A 260 14.84 -2.03 18.65
CA GLY A 260 15.87 -2.41 17.66
C GLY A 260 17.29 -1.97 18.04
N SER A 261 17.44 -1.11 19.05
CA SER A 261 18.73 -0.56 19.44
C SER A 261 19.52 -1.55 20.29
N VAL A 262 20.76 -1.83 19.88
CA VAL A 262 21.63 -2.84 20.54
C VAL A 262 22.64 -2.20 21.49
N THR A 263 22.94 -0.90 21.30
CA THR A 263 23.90 -0.18 22.13
C THR A 263 23.20 0.51 23.32
N PRO A 264 23.80 0.48 24.51
CA PRO A 264 23.22 1.10 25.71
C PRO A 264 23.02 2.61 25.54
N ASP A 265 23.90 3.29 24.80
CA ASP A 265 23.78 4.73 24.52
C ASP A 265 22.58 5.05 23.62
N ALA A 266 22.33 4.25 22.59
CA ALA A 266 21.16 4.43 21.72
C ALA A 266 19.85 4.15 22.49
N ILE A 267 19.83 3.12 23.34
CA ILE A 267 18.69 2.85 24.23
C ILE A 267 18.46 4.04 25.17
N GLY A 268 19.53 4.61 25.74
CA GLY A 268 19.46 5.80 26.60
C GLY A 268 18.93 7.03 25.87
N PHE A 269 19.39 7.26 24.64
CA PHE A 269 18.88 8.34 23.78
C PHE A 269 17.39 8.20 23.49
N TRP A 270 16.94 7.04 23.02
CA TRP A 270 15.52 6.82 22.70
C TRP A 270 14.63 6.85 23.93
N LYS A 271 15.12 6.38 25.08
CA LYS A 271 14.39 6.49 26.35
C LYS A 271 14.17 7.94 26.73
N LYS A 272 15.20 8.78 26.68
CA LYS A 272 15.08 10.21 26.94
C LYS A 272 14.10 10.89 25.97
N HIS A 273 14.18 10.56 24.68
CA HIS A 273 13.26 11.11 23.68
C HIS A 273 11.81 10.68 23.91
N LEU A 274 11.59 9.44 24.35
CA LEU A 274 10.28 8.94 24.74
C LEU A 274 9.70 9.71 25.93
N ASP A 275 10.53 10.01 26.93
CA ASP A 275 10.12 10.79 28.10
C ASP A 275 9.71 12.22 27.70
N ASP A 276 10.49 12.89 26.85
CA ASP A 276 10.17 14.23 26.32
C ASP A 276 8.83 14.24 25.54
N LEU A 277 8.55 13.20 24.76
CA LEU A 277 7.28 13.07 24.01
C LEU A 277 6.09 12.82 24.94
N ASN A 278 6.25 12.01 25.98
CA ASN A 278 5.20 11.78 26.98
C ASN A 278 4.91 13.05 27.79
N GLU A 279 5.93 13.84 28.12
CA GLU A 279 5.76 15.14 28.79
C GLU A 279 4.94 16.10 27.92
N LYS A 280 5.27 16.21 26.62
CA LYS A 280 4.49 17.02 25.67
C LYS A 280 3.03 16.57 25.57
N LEU A 281 2.78 15.27 25.57
CA LEU A 281 1.42 14.72 25.54
C LEU A 281 0.63 15.07 26.80
N MET A 282 1.28 15.07 27.97
CA MET A 282 0.65 15.47 29.23
C MET A 282 0.32 16.97 29.26
N THR A 283 1.19 17.83 28.70
CA THR A 283 0.94 19.27 28.59
C THR A 283 -0.31 19.55 27.75
N LEU A 284 -0.43 18.93 26.57
CA LEU A 284 -1.62 19.09 25.72
C LEU A 284 -2.91 18.64 26.41
N ASN A 285 -2.89 17.49 27.10
CA ASN A 285 -4.07 17.03 27.85
C ASN A 285 -4.48 17.99 28.99
N THR A 286 -3.52 18.74 29.55
CA THR A 286 -3.78 19.69 30.63
C THR A 286 -4.33 21.01 30.11
N GLU A 287 -3.94 21.42 28.90
CA GLU A 287 -4.47 22.59 28.20
C GLU A 287 -5.94 22.36 27.78
N GLU A 288 -6.26 21.19 27.22
CA GLU A 288 -7.63 20.76 26.88
C GLU A 288 -8.59 20.86 28.08
N GLN A 289 -8.17 20.34 29.25
CA GLN A 289 -8.98 20.42 30.47
C GLN A 289 -9.20 21.85 30.99
N ARG A 290 -8.32 22.79 30.65
CA ARG A 290 -8.43 24.17 31.11
C ARG A 290 -9.43 24.99 30.29
N ASP A 291 -9.62 24.65 29.02
CA ASP A 291 -10.55 25.35 28.14
C ASP A 291 -11.98 24.80 28.21
N ASP A 292 -12.16 23.51 28.49
CA ASP A 292 -13.47 22.95 28.83
C ASP A 292 -14.08 23.59 30.09
N GLY A 293 -13.24 23.95 31.07
CA GLY A 293 -13.66 24.61 32.29
C GLY A 293 -14.16 26.05 32.10
N LYS A 294 -13.69 26.78 31.07
CA LYS A 294 -14.15 28.16 30.80
C LYS A 294 -15.49 28.22 30.09
N THR A 295 -15.85 27.17 29.36
CA THR A 295 -17.10 27.12 28.57
C THR A 295 -18.31 26.79 29.46
N GLN A 296 -18.12 26.00 30.53
CA GLN A 296 -19.18 25.67 31.48
C GLN A 296 -19.67 26.87 32.33
N ASP A 297 -18.80 27.85 32.63
CA ASP A 297 -19.21 29.04 33.39
C ASP A 297 -20.06 30.04 32.55
N ALA A 298 -19.98 29.96 31.22
CA ALA A 298 -20.80 30.79 30.31
C ALA A 298 -22.21 30.19 30.08
N ASP A 299 -22.34 28.86 29.99
CA ASP A 299 -23.62 28.19 29.76
C ASP A 299 -24.50 28.06 31.02
N ALA A 300 -23.90 28.15 32.21
CA ALA A 300 -24.62 28.21 33.48
C ALA A 300 -25.46 29.51 33.64
N MET A 301 -25.22 30.55 32.82
CA MET A 301 -26.03 31.77 32.80
C MET A 301 -27.21 31.75 31.81
N MET A 302 -27.30 30.77 30.89
CA MET A 302 -28.31 30.74 29.82
C MET A 302 -29.34 29.60 29.92
N SER A 303 -29.18 28.66 30.85
CA SER A 303 -30.04 27.47 30.97
C SER A 303 -31.11 27.59 32.06
N GLY A 304 -31.85 28.70 32.06
CA GLY A 304 -33.07 28.88 32.84
C GLY A 304 -34.27 29.12 31.92
N LEU A 305 -34.87 28.05 31.37
CA LEU A 305 -36.26 27.92 30.89
C LEU A 305 -36.35 26.86 29.77
N SER A 306 -36.79 25.65 30.09
CA SER A 306 -37.84 24.92 29.34
C SER A 306 -38.04 23.50 29.88
N SER A 307 -39.31 23.14 29.99
CA SER A 307 -39.88 21.94 30.58
C SER A 307 -40.85 21.32 29.56
N PHE A 308 -41.13 20.01 29.70
CA PHE A 308 -42.06 19.15 28.93
C PHE A 308 -41.57 18.67 27.54
N GLY A 309 -41.77 17.42 27.11
CA GLY A 309 -42.57 16.31 27.65
C GLY A 309 -42.38 15.00 26.85
N MET A 310 -42.95 13.92 27.40
CA MET A 310 -42.97 12.54 26.90
C MET A 310 -43.74 12.34 25.57
N GLY A 311 -43.41 11.27 24.83
CA GLY A 311 -44.30 10.65 23.82
C GLY A 311 -43.77 9.33 23.27
N GLN A 312 -44.53 8.25 23.44
CA GLN A 312 -44.29 6.85 23.02
C GLN A 312 -44.78 6.54 21.58
N ASN A 313 -44.45 5.32 21.13
CA ASN A 313 -45.05 4.48 20.07
C ASN A 313 -44.46 4.60 18.65
N ALA A 314 -44.52 3.63 17.74
CA ALA A 314 -44.52 2.15 17.71
C ALA A 314 -44.81 1.77 16.24
N ASP A 315 -44.19 0.69 15.76
CA ASP A 315 -44.65 -0.25 14.71
C ASP A 315 -44.80 0.14 13.21
N TYR A 316 -44.72 -0.94 12.40
CA TYR A 316 -44.96 -1.16 10.96
C TYR A 316 -43.76 -0.99 9.99
N GLU A 317 -43.55 -1.83 8.97
CA GLU A 317 -44.03 -3.16 8.58
C GLU A 317 -43.15 -3.64 7.39
N LEU A 318 -43.02 -4.95 7.27
CA LEU A 318 -42.17 -5.71 6.36
C LEU A 318 -43.01 -6.20 5.18
N ASP A 319 -42.66 -5.92 3.93
CA ASP A 319 -43.25 -6.63 2.79
C ASP A 319 -42.33 -6.62 1.55
N MET A 320 -41.62 -7.73 1.29
CA MET A 320 -41.07 -8.00 -0.06
C MET A 320 -40.67 -9.47 -0.25
N TYR A 321 -41.53 -10.28 -0.89
CA TYR A 321 -41.13 -11.47 -1.64
C TYR A 321 -42.14 -11.78 -2.75
N SER A 322 -41.67 -11.91 -3.99
CA SER A 322 -42.21 -12.87 -4.98
C SER A 322 -41.52 -12.76 -6.35
N LYS A 323 -41.12 -13.92 -6.88
CA LYS A 323 -40.82 -14.31 -8.28
C LYS A 323 -39.36 -14.21 -8.77
N VAL A 324 -38.69 -15.37 -8.78
CA VAL A 324 -37.84 -15.80 -9.89
C VAL A 324 -38.24 -17.22 -10.27
N ASN A 325 -38.59 -17.40 -11.55
CA ASN A 325 -39.04 -18.64 -12.16
C ASN A 325 -37.85 -19.27 -12.90
N THR A 326 -37.55 -20.54 -12.62
CA THR A 326 -36.47 -21.31 -13.23
C THR A 326 -36.96 -22.04 -14.48
N GLN A 327 -36.31 -21.83 -15.63
CA GLN A 327 -36.30 -22.79 -16.74
C GLN A 327 -34.85 -23.01 -17.20
N PHE A 328 -34.37 -24.23 -16.97
CA PHE A 328 -33.12 -24.76 -17.52
C PHE A 328 -33.48 -25.64 -18.72
N GLU A 329 -32.95 -25.30 -19.90
CA GLU A 329 -33.04 -26.12 -21.10
C GLU A 329 -31.73 -26.91 -21.25
N TYR A 330 -31.81 -28.23 -21.09
CA TYR A 330 -30.69 -29.17 -21.26
C TYR A 330 -30.56 -29.53 -22.74
N LYS A 331 -29.38 -29.36 -23.33
CA LYS A 331 -29.06 -29.90 -24.66
C LYS A 331 -27.86 -30.84 -24.58
N ASN A 332 -28.16 -32.14 -24.59
CA ASN A 332 -27.21 -33.23 -24.81
C ASN A 332 -26.59 -33.14 -26.22
N PRO A 333 -25.36 -33.63 -26.37
CA PRO A 333 -25.13 -34.60 -27.43
C PRO A 333 -24.36 -35.84 -26.94
N SER A 334 -24.84 -36.97 -27.43
CA SER A 334 -24.39 -38.33 -27.20
C SER A 334 -23.32 -38.78 -28.21
N SER A 335 -22.21 -39.33 -27.68
CA SER A 335 -21.35 -40.42 -28.22
C SER A 335 -20.53 -40.20 -29.51
N PRO A 336 -19.53 -41.07 -29.84
CA PRO A 336 -18.98 -42.20 -29.08
C PRO A 336 -17.44 -42.26 -28.97
N VAL A 337 -17.05 -43.05 -27.97
CA VAL A 337 -15.84 -43.87 -27.77
C VAL A 337 -15.11 -44.27 -29.05
N ASP A 338 -13.78 -44.08 -29.07
CA ASP A 338 -12.87 -45.06 -29.67
C ASP A 338 -11.61 -45.24 -28.83
N THR A 339 -11.31 -46.52 -28.60
CA THR A 339 -10.24 -47.03 -27.74
C THR A 339 -9.14 -47.54 -28.67
N ALA A 340 -7.92 -47.02 -28.57
CA ALA A 340 -6.77 -47.63 -29.23
C ALA A 340 -5.55 -47.60 -28.32
N VAL A 341 -5.37 -48.71 -27.63
CA VAL A 341 -4.12 -49.21 -27.06
C VAL A 341 -3.10 -49.36 -28.18
N ASN A 342 -1.90 -48.78 -28.04
CA ASN A 342 -0.72 -49.40 -28.65
C ASN A 342 0.57 -49.07 -27.90
N SER A 343 0.94 -50.02 -27.04
CA SER A 343 2.30 -50.26 -26.60
C SER A 343 3.14 -50.78 -27.76
N ASN A 344 4.31 -50.18 -28.04
CA ASN A 344 5.42 -50.98 -28.54
C ASN A 344 6.80 -50.40 -28.23
N ALA A 345 7.66 -51.32 -27.83
CA ALA A 345 9.04 -51.12 -27.50
C ALA A 345 9.96 -51.29 -28.72
N ASN A 346 11.17 -50.75 -28.57
CA ASN A 346 12.44 -51.35 -28.98
C ASN A 346 13.06 -51.02 -30.36
N ARG A 347 14.40 -50.99 -30.36
CA ARG A 347 15.42 -50.84 -31.42
C ARG A 347 15.70 -49.39 -31.87
N GLY A 348 16.93 -48.85 -31.80
CA GLY A 348 18.25 -49.47 -31.90
C GLY A 348 18.69 -49.53 -33.37
N GLY A 349 19.62 -48.66 -33.78
CA GLY A 349 20.21 -48.71 -35.13
C GLY A 349 20.88 -47.41 -35.54
N GLY A 350 22.22 -47.41 -35.57
CA GLY A 350 23.05 -46.31 -36.03
C GLY A 350 22.96 -46.02 -37.52
N GLY A 351 23.49 -44.86 -37.90
CA GLY A 351 23.62 -44.42 -39.28
C GLY A 351 24.43 -43.13 -39.34
N ASP A 352 25.73 -43.28 -39.61
CA ASP A 352 26.64 -42.22 -40.01
C ASP A 352 26.07 -41.38 -41.16
N ARG A 353 26.20 -40.05 -41.05
CA ARG A 353 26.27 -39.17 -42.22
C ARG A 353 27.00 -37.87 -41.88
N SER A 354 28.29 -37.85 -42.22
CA SER A 354 29.10 -36.66 -42.38
C SER A 354 28.50 -35.74 -43.45
N ILE A 355 28.17 -34.51 -43.08
CA ILE A 355 28.03 -33.38 -44.02
C ILE A 355 28.94 -32.26 -43.52
N ALA A 356 30.00 -32.02 -44.28
CA ALA A 356 30.86 -30.86 -44.13
C ALA A 356 30.08 -29.62 -44.60
N GLY A 357 29.74 -28.74 -43.66
CA GLY A 357 29.18 -27.42 -43.91
C GLY A 357 30.05 -26.37 -43.25
N THR A 358 30.85 -25.66 -44.05
CA THR A 358 31.63 -24.50 -43.65
C THR A 358 30.67 -23.38 -43.23
N THR A 359 30.57 -23.09 -41.93
CA THR A 359 29.78 -21.98 -41.38
C THR A 359 30.71 -20.99 -40.68
N GLN A 360 30.56 -19.72 -41.03
CA GLN A 360 31.30 -18.57 -40.52
C GLN A 360 31.28 -18.50 -38.98
N PRO A 361 32.34 -17.93 -38.36
CA PRO A 361 32.38 -17.76 -36.90
C PRO A 361 31.24 -16.82 -36.47
N PRO A 362 30.38 -17.24 -35.52
CA PRO A 362 29.35 -16.37 -34.97
C PRO A 362 30.04 -15.25 -34.19
N ILE A 363 29.62 -14.01 -34.46
CA ILE A 363 29.98 -12.83 -33.69
C ILE A 363 29.52 -13.10 -32.24
N THR A 364 30.49 -13.42 -31.39
CA THR A 364 30.31 -13.60 -29.95
C THR A 364 29.79 -12.30 -29.38
N SER A 365 28.51 -12.31 -29.00
CA SER A 365 27.92 -11.32 -28.11
C SER A 365 28.76 -11.24 -26.82
N PRO A 366 28.96 -10.04 -26.26
CA PRO A 366 29.79 -9.86 -25.08
C PRO A 366 29.25 -10.71 -23.93
N LYS A 367 30.03 -11.73 -23.56
CA LYS A 367 29.77 -12.66 -22.46
C LYS A 367 29.68 -11.82 -21.17
N LYS A 368 28.44 -11.58 -20.70
CA LYS A 368 28.16 -10.87 -19.45
C LYS A 368 28.95 -11.56 -18.34
N ILE A 369 29.96 -10.88 -17.81
CA ILE A 369 30.83 -11.42 -16.76
C ILE A 369 29.91 -11.73 -15.57
N PRO A 370 29.81 -13.01 -15.13
CA PRO A 370 29.01 -13.35 -13.96
C PRO A 370 29.52 -12.52 -12.79
N HIS A 371 28.64 -11.76 -12.13
CA HIS A 371 29.00 -11.05 -10.91
C HIS A 371 29.40 -12.10 -9.88
N GLU A 372 30.69 -12.17 -9.59
CA GLU A 372 31.25 -13.08 -8.60
C GLU A 372 30.71 -12.66 -7.22
N LEU A 373 29.88 -13.51 -6.62
CA LEU A 373 29.29 -13.24 -5.32
C LEU A 373 30.41 -13.12 -4.27
N PRO A 374 30.33 -12.16 -3.34
CA PRO A 374 31.32 -12.02 -2.28
C PRO A 374 31.43 -13.35 -1.51
N VAL A 375 32.66 -13.78 -1.23
CA VAL A 375 32.96 -15.00 -0.45
C VAL A 375 33.51 -14.62 0.92
N CYS A 376 33.20 -15.41 1.94
CA CYS A 376 33.72 -15.23 3.29
C CYS A 376 34.05 -16.56 3.97
N ASP A 377 34.98 -16.53 4.92
CA ASP A 377 35.32 -17.68 5.76
C ASP A 377 34.30 -17.82 6.89
N VAL A 378 33.65 -18.98 6.95
CA VAL A 378 32.64 -19.34 7.95
C VAL A 378 33.20 -20.44 8.85
N VAL A 379 32.97 -20.32 10.16
CA VAL A 379 33.32 -21.36 11.15
C VAL A 379 32.09 -22.21 11.43
N ALA A 380 32.17 -23.52 11.21
CA ALA A 380 31.06 -24.43 11.44
C ALA A 380 30.72 -24.56 12.94
N PRO A 381 29.46 -24.36 13.37
CA PRO A 381 29.07 -24.44 14.78
C PRO A 381 28.99 -25.88 15.31
N SER A 382 28.83 -26.86 14.42
CA SER A 382 28.73 -28.29 14.69
C SER A 382 29.24 -29.08 13.49
N ASP A 383 29.28 -30.41 13.60
CA ASP A 383 29.47 -31.28 12.43
C ASP A 383 28.21 -31.16 11.54
N LEU A 384 28.38 -30.77 10.28
CA LEU A 384 27.28 -30.51 9.35
C LEU A 384 27.52 -31.26 8.04
N PRO A 385 26.50 -31.91 7.46
CA PRO A 385 26.63 -32.61 6.19
C PRO A 385 26.78 -31.62 5.02
N GLY A 386 27.39 -32.08 3.92
CA GLY A 386 27.56 -31.26 2.72
C GLY A 386 26.22 -30.82 2.14
N GLY A 387 26.14 -29.57 1.69
CA GLY A 387 24.91 -28.95 1.17
C GLY A 387 24.00 -28.35 2.24
N TYR A 388 24.25 -28.59 3.53
CA TYR A 388 23.50 -27.95 4.61
C TYR A 388 23.69 -26.44 4.59
N MET A 389 22.63 -25.67 4.88
CA MET A 389 22.69 -24.21 4.95
C MET A 389 22.39 -23.73 6.36
N PHE A 390 23.13 -22.73 6.85
CA PHE A 390 22.87 -22.13 8.16
C PHE A 390 23.13 -20.62 8.17
N GLU A 391 22.49 -19.92 9.10
CA GLU A 391 22.68 -18.49 9.30
C GLU A 391 24.08 -18.23 9.91
N ALA A 392 24.90 -17.47 9.19
CA ALA A 392 26.20 -17.00 9.64
C ALA A 392 26.18 -15.47 9.73
N GLN A 393 27.04 -14.91 10.58
CA GLN A 393 27.12 -13.48 10.80
C GLN A 393 28.54 -12.98 10.52
N LEU A 394 28.67 -11.99 9.64
CA LEU A 394 29.92 -11.28 9.36
C LEU A 394 29.74 -9.81 9.75
N GLY A 395 30.26 -9.44 10.92
CA GLY A 395 30.03 -8.11 11.50
C GLY A 395 28.56 -7.93 11.89
N SER A 396 27.90 -6.92 11.33
CA SER A 396 26.46 -6.66 11.52
C SER A 396 25.57 -7.36 10.47
N LYS A 397 26.16 -7.96 9.43
CA LYS A 397 25.41 -8.60 8.33
C LYS A 397 25.21 -10.09 8.62
N LYS A 398 23.97 -10.54 8.52
CA LYS A 398 23.60 -11.96 8.53
C LYS A 398 23.49 -12.46 7.09
N PHE A 399 23.95 -13.67 6.82
CA PHE A 399 23.89 -14.30 5.50
C PHE A 399 23.74 -15.82 5.66
N LEU A 400 23.31 -16.50 4.61
CA LEU A 400 23.15 -17.96 4.63
C LEU A 400 24.42 -18.61 4.10
N ALA A 401 25.12 -19.35 4.93
CA ALA A 401 26.32 -20.10 4.56
C ALA A 401 25.94 -21.51 4.08
N THR A 402 26.47 -21.96 2.94
CA THR A 402 26.27 -23.32 2.42
C THR A 402 27.52 -24.16 2.69
N VAL A 403 27.33 -25.29 3.37
CA VAL A 403 28.39 -26.25 3.67
C VAL A 403 28.88 -26.92 2.38
N PRO A 404 30.20 -26.99 2.12
CA PRO A 404 30.75 -27.59 0.90
C PRO A 404 30.46 -29.09 0.80
N PRO A 405 30.51 -29.67 -0.42
CA PRO A 405 30.43 -31.12 -0.61
C PRO A 405 31.46 -31.84 0.28
N GLY A 406 31.01 -32.89 0.98
CA GLY A 406 31.83 -33.62 1.96
C GLY A 406 31.57 -33.24 3.42
N GLY A 407 30.80 -32.17 3.67
CA GLY A 407 30.48 -31.72 5.02
C GLY A 407 31.62 -30.97 5.68
N VAL A 408 31.37 -30.51 6.90
CA VAL A 408 32.35 -29.80 7.73
C VAL A 408 32.26 -30.29 9.17
N THR A 409 33.39 -30.30 9.86
CA THR A 409 33.46 -30.63 11.28
C THR A 409 33.31 -29.38 12.16
N LYS A 410 32.85 -29.54 13.39
CA LYS A 410 32.70 -28.44 14.35
C LYS A 410 34.01 -27.65 14.50
N GLY A 411 33.94 -26.33 14.29
CA GLY A 411 35.08 -25.43 14.36
C GLY A 411 35.91 -25.34 13.07
N GLN A 412 35.64 -26.18 12.07
CA GLN A 412 36.28 -26.10 10.76
C GLN A 412 35.89 -24.80 10.06
N ARG A 413 36.89 -24.13 9.49
CA ARG A 413 36.69 -22.98 8.61
C ARG A 413 36.47 -23.46 7.20
N PHE A 414 35.47 -22.90 6.53
CA PHE A 414 35.22 -23.15 5.11
C PHE A 414 34.78 -21.86 4.42
N VAL A 415 35.09 -21.74 3.14
CA VAL A 415 34.66 -20.59 2.33
C VAL A 415 33.22 -20.80 1.90
N SER A 416 32.35 -19.84 2.19
CA SER A 416 30.98 -19.79 1.67
C SER A 416 30.76 -18.51 0.88
N THR A 417 29.98 -18.59 -0.19
CA THR A 417 29.45 -17.39 -0.83
C THR A 417 28.48 -16.70 0.12
N MET A 418 28.65 -15.39 0.33
CA MET A 418 27.72 -14.55 1.05
C MET A 418 26.51 -14.31 0.15
N ARG A 419 25.46 -15.10 0.34
CA ARG A 419 24.13 -14.71 -0.10
C ARG A 419 23.55 -13.83 0.99
N GLU A 420 23.59 -12.51 0.78
CA GLU A 420 22.93 -11.57 1.68
C GLU A 420 21.50 -12.06 1.93
N LEU A 421 21.12 -12.14 3.20
CA LEU A 421 19.85 -12.70 3.64
C LEU A 421 18.64 -11.85 3.22
N GLU A 422 18.84 -10.82 2.41
CA GLU A 422 17.82 -9.81 2.11
C GLU A 422 16.61 -10.41 1.42
N THR A 423 16.77 -11.53 0.69
CA THR A 423 15.66 -12.19 0.00
C THR A 423 16.05 -13.63 -0.35
N ILE A 424 15.72 -14.62 0.49
CA ILE A 424 15.87 -16.02 0.05
C ILE A 424 14.73 -16.33 -0.92
N GLU A 425 15.06 -16.35 -2.22
CA GLU A 425 14.15 -16.83 -3.25
C GLU A 425 13.97 -18.33 -3.08
N ILE A 426 12.79 -18.72 -2.58
CA ILE A 426 12.39 -20.11 -2.58
C ILE A 426 12.14 -20.49 -4.03
N PRO A 427 12.80 -21.51 -4.60
CA PRO A 427 12.55 -21.92 -5.97
C PRO A 427 11.12 -22.48 -6.04
N VAL A 428 10.21 -21.70 -6.60
CA VAL A 428 8.82 -22.12 -6.85
C VAL A 428 8.72 -22.63 -8.28
N PRO A 429 8.24 -23.86 -8.52
CA PRO A 429 8.09 -24.37 -9.88
C PRO A 429 7.06 -23.53 -10.65
N LEU A 430 7.39 -23.18 -11.90
CA LEU A 430 6.47 -22.52 -12.82
C LEU A 430 5.73 -23.56 -13.66
N GLY A 431 4.48 -23.27 -14.02
CA GLY A 431 3.66 -24.13 -14.88
C GLY A 431 2.97 -25.29 -14.16
N GLY A 432 3.27 -25.55 -12.88
CA GLY A 432 2.72 -26.67 -12.13
C GLY A 432 2.77 -26.50 -10.62
N TRP A 433 1.89 -27.19 -9.92
CA TRP A 433 1.98 -27.33 -8.46
C TRP A 433 3.26 -28.07 -8.06
N ARG A 434 3.80 -27.76 -6.87
CA ARG A 434 5.00 -28.46 -6.34
C ARG A 434 4.68 -29.93 -6.07
N ASP A 435 3.44 -30.18 -5.70
CA ASP A 435 2.90 -31.38 -5.10
C ASP A 435 1.45 -31.57 -5.55
N SER A 436 0.95 -32.81 -5.53
CA SER A 436 -0.47 -33.08 -5.80
C SER A 436 -1.33 -32.70 -4.60
N VAL A 437 -2.63 -32.46 -4.83
CA VAL A 437 -3.61 -32.22 -3.75
C VAL A 437 -3.65 -33.40 -2.77
N VAL A 438 -3.43 -34.64 -3.27
CA VAL A 438 -3.45 -35.86 -2.44
C VAL A 438 -2.18 -36.06 -1.61
N ASP A 439 -1.12 -35.30 -1.88
CA ASP A 439 0.17 -35.45 -1.21
C ASP A 439 0.20 -34.74 0.15
N CYS A 440 -0.93 -34.31 0.72
CA CYS A 440 -0.98 -33.45 1.91
C CYS A 440 -0.29 -34.02 3.17
N PHE A 441 0.11 -35.29 3.14
CA PHE A 441 0.81 -36.00 4.20
C PHE A 441 2.31 -36.24 3.94
N THR A 442 2.92 -35.70 2.87
CA THR A 442 4.36 -35.95 2.58
C THR A 442 5.27 -35.59 3.76
N ASP A 443 4.95 -34.51 4.48
CA ASP A 443 5.73 -34.03 5.64
C ASP A 443 5.29 -34.71 6.96
N GLY A 444 4.31 -35.62 6.89
CA GLY A 444 3.71 -36.34 8.02
C GLY A 444 2.41 -35.73 8.55
N ILE A 445 1.58 -36.57 9.19
CA ILE A 445 0.26 -36.19 9.76
C ILE A 445 0.39 -35.16 10.89
N CYS A 446 1.54 -35.12 11.57
CA CYS A 446 1.80 -34.15 12.64
C CYS A 446 2.53 -32.89 12.14
N HIS A 447 2.69 -32.71 10.82
CA HIS A 447 3.32 -31.53 10.29
C HIS A 447 2.48 -30.28 10.62
N PRO A 448 3.09 -29.17 11.12
CA PRO A 448 2.33 -27.98 11.52
C PRO A 448 1.43 -27.40 10.43
N LEU A 449 1.84 -27.46 9.14
CA LEU A 449 0.99 -27.01 8.05
C LEU A 449 -0.28 -27.86 7.91
N PHE A 450 -0.15 -29.19 8.00
CA PHE A 450 -1.30 -30.09 7.89
C PHE A 450 -2.26 -29.90 9.06
N LEU A 451 -1.73 -29.86 10.30
CA LEU A 451 -2.51 -29.62 11.49
C LEU A 451 -3.22 -28.26 11.45
N ASN A 452 -2.55 -27.20 10.97
CA ASN A 452 -3.18 -25.89 10.82
C ASN A 452 -4.25 -25.89 9.75
N SER A 453 -4.02 -26.56 8.62
CA SER A 453 -5.00 -26.68 7.54
C SER A 453 -6.24 -27.47 7.95
N LEU A 454 -6.11 -28.37 8.94
CA LEU A 454 -7.22 -29.17 9.46
C LEU A 454 -7.97 -28.47 10.61
N VAL A 455 -7.23 -27.92 11.59
CA VAL A 455 -7.80 -27.41 12.85
C VAL A 455 -8.09 -25.92 12.81
N VAL A 456 -7.23 -25.14 12.13
CA VAL A 456 -7.34 -23.68 12.03
C VAL A 456 -7.11 -23.19 10.59
N PRO A 457 -7.93 -23.66 9.63
CA PRO A 457 -7.69 -23.45 8.20
C PRO A 457 -7.63 -21.97 7.82
N CYS A 458 -8.38 -21.09 8.51
CA CYS A 458 -8.32 -19.64 8.29
C CYS A 458 -6.93 -19.05 8.58
N ILE A 459 -6.24 -19.53 9.62
CA ILE A 459 -4.89 -19.08 9.95
C ILE A 459 -3.90 -19.59 8.90
N ALA A 460 -3.99 -20.87 8.52
CA ALA A 460 -3.13 -21.43 7.46
C ALA A 460 -3.29 -20.69 6.13
N LEU A 461 -4.54 -20.37 5.74
CA LEU A 461 -4.81 -19.58 4.55
C LEU A 461 -4.30 -18.13 4.70
N GLY A 462 -4.47 -17.52 5.87
CA GLY A 462 -3.90 -16.22 6.22
C GLY A 462 -2.39 -16.16 6.05
N GLN A 463 -1.68 -17.19 6.49
CA GLN A 463 -0.23 -17.33 6.30
C GLN A 463 0.14 -17.38 4.83
N ILE A 464 -0.58 -18.17 4.03
CA ILE A 464 -0.37 -18.28 2.58
C ILE A 464 -0.60 -16.92 1.90
N MET A 465 -1.68 -16.20 2.26
CA MET A 465 -1.98 -14.87 1.71
C MET A 465 -0.87 -13.87 2.03
N THR A 466 -0.42 -13.80 3.28
CA THR A 466 0.66 -12.90 3.71
C THR A 466 1.98 -13.21 2.99
N ARG A 467 2.32 -14.48 2.76
CA ARG A 467 3.51 -14.84 1.98
C ARG A 467 3.43 -14.45 0.51
N ASN A 468 2.24 -14.51 -0.07
CA ASN A 468 2.06 -14.27 -1.51
C ASN A 468 1.81 -12.82 -1.88
N GLY A 469 1.71 -11.91 -0.91
CA GLY A 469 1.36 -10.52 -1.18
C GLY A 469 -0.13 -10.35 -1.47
N LEU A 470 -0.99 -11.20 -0.91
CA LEU A 470 -2.43 -11.13 -1.08
C LEU A 470 -3.10 -10.41 0.10
N ASP A 471 -4.17 -9.67 -0.17
CA ASP A 471 -5.06 -9.12 0.86
C ASP A 471 -5.96 -10.20 1.48
N TRP A 472 -6.87 -9.79 2.35
CA TRP A 472 -7.82 -10.68 3.04
C TRP A 472 -8.92 -11.23 2.12
N GLN A 473 -9.03 -10.75 0.87
CA GLN A 473 -9.97 -11.25 -0.15
C GLN A 473 -9.31 -12.20 -1.15
N GLY A 474 -7.99 -12.39 -1.04
CA GLY A 474 -7.19 -13.21 -1.95
C GLY A 474 -6.71 -12.46 -3.20
N ASN A 475 -6.83 -11.14 -3.26
CA ASN A 475 -6.35 -10.31 -4.36
C ASN A 475 -4.92 -9.82 -4.11
N PRO A 476 -4.11 -9.57 -5.16
CA PRO A 476 -2.81 -8.90 -5.03
C PRO A 476 -2.93 -7.57 -4.29
N ALA A 477 -2.05 -7.33 -3.32
CA ALA A 477 -2.08 -6.11 -2.52
C ALA A 477 -0.68 -5.64 -2.07
N ASN A 478 -0.62 -4.39 -1.63
CA ASN A 478 0.59 -3.79 -1.09
C ASN A 478 1.08 -4.54 0.17
N LYS A 479 2.39 -4.52 0.42
CA LYS A 479 3.05 -5.22 1.54
C LYS A 479 2.40 -4.94 2.90
N LEU A 480 1.99 -3.68 3.14
CA LEU A 480 1.31 -3.29 4.38
C LEU A 480 -0.02 -4.03 4.53
N VAL A 481 -0.87 -4.03 3.49
CA VAL A 481 -2.18 -4.69 3.50
C VAL A 481 -2.02 -6.20 3.61
N SER A 482 -1.08 -6.79 2.86
CA SER A 482 -0.85 -8.24 2.88
C SER A 482 -0.27 -8.73 4.22
N SER A 483 0.55 -7.91 4.89
CA SER A 483 1.07 -8.23 6.23
C SER A 483 -0.03 -8.33 7.29
N LEU A 484 -1.19 -7.69 7.05
CA LEU A 484 -2.36 -7.74 7.92
C LEU A 484 -3.30 -8.91 7.60
N SER A 485 -3.11 -9.63 6.49
CA SER A 485 -4.02 -10.71 6.06
C SER A 485 -4.12 -11.84 7.10
N CYS A 486 -3.00 -12.32 7.65
CA CYS A 486 -3.02 -13.32 8.72
C CYS A 486 -3.73 -12.81 10.00
N THR A 487 -3.52 -11.54 10.37
CA THR A 487 -4.20 -10.92 11.52
C THR A 487 -5.71 -10.83 11.29
N ASN A 488 -6.13 -10.37 10.12
CA ASN A 488 -7.55 -10.26 9.75
C ASN A 488 -8.23 -11.64 9.77
N MET A 489 -7.57 -12.68 9.24
CA MET A 489 -8.10 -14.05 9.30
C MET A 489 -8.18 -14.58 10.73
N THR A 490 -7.23 -14.20 11.60
CA THR A 490 -7.28 -14.56 13.02
C THR A 490 -8.46 -13.88 13.71
N VAL A 491 -8.68 -12.59 13.49
CA VAL A 491 -9.84 -11.85 14.02
C VAL A 491 -11.14 -12.50 13.53
N PHE A 492 -11.24 -12.79 12.24
CA PHE A 492 -12.41 -13.43 11.64
C PHE A 492 -12.71 -14.80 12.27
N LEU A 493 -11.68 -15.64 12.45
CA LEU A 493 -11.80 -16.94 13.12
C LEU A 493 -12.23 -16.80 14.59
N THR A 494 -11.65 -15.86 15.34
CA THR A 494 -12.01 -15.64 16.75
C THR A 494 -13.44 -15.17 16.92
N PHE A 495 -13.95 -14.34 16.00
CA PHE A 495 -15.34 -13.89 15.97
C PHE A 495 -16.30 -15.06 15.69
N TRP A 496 -15.97 -15.90 14.72
CA TRP A 496 -16.78 -17.10 14.45
C TRP A 496 -16.80 -18.09 15.62
N LEU A 497 -15.65 -18.31 16.26
CA LEU A 497 -15.54 -19.16 17.45
C LEU A 497 -16.34 -18.60 18.63
N SER A 498 -16.33 -17.28 18.86
CA SER A 498 -17.04 -16.66 19.97
C SER A 498 -18.57 -16.74 19.79
N ILE A 499 -19.07 -16.60 18.56
CA ILE A 499 -20.49 -16.80 18.25
C ILE A 499 -20.89 -18.25 18.50
N ASN A 500 -20.12 -19.23 18.02
CA ASN A 500 -20.44 -20.64 18.24
C ASN A 500 -20.32 -21.05 19.73
N ALA A 501 -19.32 -20.52 20.45
CA ALA A 501 -19.18 -20.75 21.89
C ALA A 501 -20.36 -20.14 22.67
N SER A 502 -20.78 -18.91 22.33
CA SER A 502 -21.94 -18.29 22.97
C SER A 502 -23.24 -19.05 22.68
N ALA A 503 -23.43 -19.53 21.45
CA ALA A 503 -24.55 -20.41 21.10
C ALA A 503 -24.51 -21.73 21.90
N ALA A 504 -23.36 -22.37 22.03
CA ALA A 504 -23.20 -23.59 22.82
C ALA A 504 -23.52 -23.36 24.31
N VAL A 505 -23.09 -22.23 24.88
CA VAL A 505 -23.42 -21.84 26.26
C VAL A 505 -24.93 -21.59 26.41
N MET A 506 -25.56 -20.90 25.46
CA MET A 506 -27.01 -20.66 25.47
C MET A 506 -27.79 -21.98 25.39
N LEU A 507 -27.36 -22.91 24.56
CA LEU A 507 -27.96 -24.24 24.45
C LEU A 507 -27.80 -25.03 25.76
N ARG A 508 -26.63 -24.95 26.39
CA ARG A 508 -26.38 -25.58 27.68
C ARG A 508 -27.30 -25.03 28.77
N ILE A 509 -27.46 -23.72 28.85
CA ILE A 509 -28.36 -23.06 29.81
C ILE A 509 -29.82 -23.46 29.54
N SER A 510 -30.23 -23.51 28.28
CA SER A 510 -31.60 -23.88 27.88
C SER A 510 -31.92 -25.34 28.23
N TRP A 511 -30.94 -26.22 28.02
CA TRP A 511 -31.00 -27.64 28.41
C TRP A 511 -31.19 -27.80 29.92
N ASP A 512 -30.39 -27.10 30.73
CA ASP A 512 -30.45 -27.19 32.19
C ASP A 512 -31.76 -26.61 32.75
N ARG A 513 -32.41 -25.70 32.02
CA ARG A 513 -33.74 -25.15 32.37
C ARG A 513 -34.92 -25.98 31.89
N LEU A 514 -34.69 -27.14 31.27
CA LEU A 514 -35.75 -27.96 30.64
C LEU A 514 -36.60 -27.17 29.63
N HIS A 515 -36.01 -26.15 29.01
CA HIS A 515 -36.68 -25.38 27.96
C HIS A 515 -36.62 -26.18 26.66
N VAL A 516 -37.76 -26.32 25.98
CA VAL A 516 -37.82 -26.96 24.66
C VAL A 516 -37.16 -26.02 23.65
N VAL A 517 -36.00 -26.42 23.11
CA VAL A 517 -35.28 -25.61 22.11
C VAL A 517 -36.01 -25.74 20.78
N PHE A 518 -36.76 -24.69 20.40
CA PHE A 518 -37.45 -24.64 19.11
C PHE A 518 -36.47 -24.45 17.95
N VAL A 519 -36.85 -24.98 16.77
CA VAL A 519 -36.09 -24.90 15.51
C VAL A 519 -35.68 -23.46 15.16
N GLU A 520 -36.50 -22.48 15.54
CA GLU A 520 -36.26 -21.05 15.34
C GLU A 520 -34.93 -20.55 15.91
N HIS A 521 -34.41 -21.18 16.98
CA HIS A 521 -33.13 -20.81 17.57
C HIS A 521 -31.93 -21.36 16.79
N TRP A 522 -32.11 -22.47 16.07
CA TRP A 522 -31.05 -23.13 15.31
C TRP A 522 -30.89 -22.56 13.91
N ILE A 523 -31.96 -22.06 13.30
CA ILE A 523 -31.94 -21.54 11.93
C ILE A 523 -30.86 -20.44 11.77
N PRO A 524 -30.80 -19.38 12.62
CA PRO A 524 -29.79 -18.33 12.47
C PRO A 524 -28.36 -18.86 12.61
N LEU A 525 -28.13 -19.80 13.54
CA LEU A 525 -26.81 -20.40 13.76
C LEU A 525 -26.37 -21.25 12.56
N VAL A 526 -27.27 -22.04 11.99
CA VAL A 526 -27.01 -22.83 10.78
C VAL A 526 -26.76 -21.91 9.59
N CYS A 527 -27.58 -20.88 9.38
CA CYS A 527 -27.39 -19.90 8.32
C CYS A 527 -26.05 -19.15 8.46
N PHE A 528 -25.67 -18.75 9.68
CA PHE A 528 -24.38 -18.09 9.94
C PHE A 528 -23.19 -19.02 9.65
N ASN A 529 -23.25 -20.29 10.08
CA ASN A 529 -22.20 -21.26 9.80
C ASN A 529 -22.12 -21.61 8.31
N ALA A 530 -23.25 -21.75 7.63
CA ALA A 530 -23.30 -21.97 6.18
C ALA A 530 -22.71 -20.78 5.41
N PHE A 531 -23.07 -19.54 5.80
CA PHE A 531 -22.48 -18.33 5.23
C PHE A 531 -20.96 -18.29 5.42
N PHE A 532 -20.47 -18.57 6.63
CA PHE A 532 -19.04 -18.62 6.92
C PHE A 532 -18.33 -19.69 6.08
N LEU A 533 -18.92 -20.88 5.94
CA LEU A 533 -18.38 -21.97 5.12
C LEU A 533 -18.30 -21.57 3.64
N ILE A 534 -19.38 -21.01 3.08
CA ILE A 534 -19.42 -20.53 1.69
C ILE A 534 -18.37 -19.45 1.46
N TYR A 535 -18.28 -18.47 2.36
CA TYR A 535 -17.27 -17.43 2.30
C TYR A 535 -15.85 -18.01 2.35
N PHE A 536 -15.61 -19.01 3.20
CA PHE A 536 -14.30 -19.64 3.32
C PHE A 536 -13.91 -20.46 2.07
N ILE A 537 -14.87 -21.16 1.45
CA ILE A 537 -14.67 -21.84 0.16
C ILE A 537 -14.35 -20.81 -0.93
N TYR A 538 -15.12 -19.72 -1.02
CA TYR A 538 -14.89 -18.64 -1.96
C TYR A 538 -13.49 -18.02 -1.79
N LEU A 539 -13.09 -17.74 -0.56
CA LEU A 539 -11.78 -17.18 -0.26
C LEU A 539 -10.65 -18.16 -0.64
N THR A 540 -10.79 -19.43 -0.31
CA THR A 540 -9.79 -20.46 -0.66
C THR A 540 -9.66 -20.60 -2.18
N MET A 541 -10.78 -20.58 -2.91
CA MET A 541 -10.81 -20.57 -4.37
C MET A 541 -10.05 -19.36 -4.94
N ASN A 542 -10.33 -18.15 -4.46
CA ASN A 542 -9.64 -16.94 -4.91
C ASN A 542 -8.13 -16.98 -4.65
N VAL A 543 -7.71 -17.40 -3.45
CA VAL A 543 -6.28 -17.52 -3.12
C VAL A 543 -5.59 -18.53 -4.03
N ARG A 544 -6.24 -19.67 -4.30
CA ARG A 544 -5.72 -20.69 -5.22
C ARG A 544 -5.61 -20.15 -6.65
N LEU A 545 -6.63 -19.48 -7.15
CA LEU A 545 -6.64 -18.86 -8.47
C LEU A 545 -5.53 -17.80 -8.60
N SER A 546 -5.36 -16.94 -7.60
CA SER A 546 -4.29 -15.94 -7.57
C SER A 546 -2.90 -16.57 -7.60
N ILE A 547 -2.68 -17.67 -6.86
CA ILE A 547 -1.42 -18.43 -6.90
C ILE A 547 -1.22 -19.05 -8.28
N ARG A 548 -2.25 -19.67 -8.86
CA ARG A 548 -2.14 -20.29 -10.19
C ARG A 548 -1.82 -19.28 -11.28
N ASN A 549 -2.51 -18.14 -11.29
CA ASN A 549 -2.23 -17.05 -12.23
C ASN A 549 -0.80 -16.54 -12.06
N LYS A 550 -0.34 -16.38 -10.82
CA LYS A 550 1.01 -15.92 -10.49
C LYS A 550 2.10 -16.87 -10.99
N TYR A 551 1.92 -18.18 -10.84
CA TYR A 551 2.93 -19.19 -11.22
C TYR A 551 2.62 -19.92 -12.54
N GLN A 552 1.67 -19.39 -13.34
CA GLN A 552 1.23 -19.94 -14.63
C GLN A 552 0.77 -21.41 -14.56
N ILE A 553 0.15 -21.81 -13.45
CA ILE A 553 -0.30 -23.19 -13.25
C ILE A 553 -1.61 -23.43 -13.99
N GLN A 554 -1.56 -24.29 -15.01
CA GLN A 554 -2.73 -24.69 -15.79
C GLN A 554 -3.67 -25.60 -14.99
N GLU A 555 -4.94 -25.62 -15.37
CA GLU A 555 -5.93 -26.57 -14.82
C GLU A 555 -5.62 -27.95 -15.35
N GLY A 556 -5.49 -28.92 -14.45
CA GLY A 556 -5.33 -30.31 -14.81
C GLY A 556 -6.66 -31.01 -15.02
N SER A 557 -7.73 -30.61 -14.31
CA SER A 557 -9.02 -31.30 -14.35
C SER A 557 -10.18 -30.34 -14.10
N CYS A 558 -11.24 -30.45 -14.91
CA CYS A 558 -12.43 -29.59 -14.84
C CYS A 558 -12.15 -28.11 -15.11
N GLU A 559 -11.99 -27.78 -16.40
CA GLU A 559 -11.75 -26.40 -16.87
C GLU A 559 -12.79 -25.41 -16.31
N GLY A 560 -12.32 -24.34 -15.69
CA GLY A 560 -13.09 -23.28 -15.02
C GLY A 560 -13.61 -23.62 -13.62
N ALA A 561 -13.47 -24.87 -13.16
CA ALA A 561 -14.08 -25.32 -11.90
C ALA A 561 -13.11 -26.00 -10.92
N GLU A 562 -11.87 -26.30 -11.34
CA GLU A 562 -10.89 -27.02 -10.52
C GLU A 562 -10.72 -26.40 -9.13
N ASP A 563 -10.53 -25.08 -9.07
CA ASP A 563 -10.25 -24.38 -7.82
C ASP A 563 -11.44 -24.41 -6.86
N CYS A 564 -12.66 -24.31 -7.39
CA CYS A 564 -13.90 -24.40 -6.61
C CYS A 564 -14.12 -25.81 -6.06
N LEU A 565 -13.89 -26.85 -6.90
CA LEU A 565 -14.00 -28.25 -6.49
C LEU A 565 -12.96 -28.61 -5.44
N CYS A 566 -11.70 -28.19 -5.63
CA CYS A 566 -10.63 -28.41 -4.68
C CYS A 566 -10.89 -27.71 -3.33
N ALA A 567 -11.37 -26.48 -3.35
CA ALA A 567 -11.74 -25.73 -2.16
C ALA A 567 -12.94 -26.35 -1.42
N THR A 568 -13.89 -26.96 -2.14
CA THR A 568 -15.11 -27.54 -1.54
C THR A 568 -14.88 -28.94 -0.99
N PHE A 569 -14.22 -29.82 -1.75
CA PHE A 569 -14.17 -31.26 -1.44
C PHE A 569 -12.89 -31.72 -0.73
N CYS A 570 -11.78 -30.99 -0.83
CA CYS A 570 -10.51 -31.34 -0.16
C CYS A 570 -9.86 -30.09 0.44
N LEU A 571 -10.64 -29.30 1.17
CA LEU A 571 -10.21 -28.00 1.71
C LEU A 571 -8.85 -28.04 2.45
N PRO A 572 -8.59 -28.94 3.42
CA PRO A 572 -7.28 -28.99 4.08
C PRO A 572 -6.13 -29.36 3.13
N CYS A 573 -6.39 -30.24 2.17
CA CYS A 573 -5.43 -30.71 1.19
C CYS A 573 -5.03 -29.58 0.24
N THR A 574 -6.01 -28.81 -0.21
CA THR A 574 -5.85 -27.62 -1.05
C THR A 574 -5.01 -26.55 -0.34
N ILE A 575 -5.29 -26.29 0.94
CA ILE A 575 -4.48 -25.36 1.76
C ILE A 575 -3.05 -25.91 1.93
N CYS A 576 -2.87 -27.20 2.17
CA CYS A 576 -1.53 -27.81 2.25
C CYS A 576 -0.77 -27.67 0.94
N GLN A 577 -1.41 -27.92 -0.20
CA GLN A 577 -0.80 -27.79 -1.53
C GLN A 577 -0.32 -26.36 -1.79
N MET A 578 -1.19 -25.37 -1.58
CA MET A 578 -0.80 -23.95 -1.68
C MET A 578 0.30 -23.58 -0.67
N GLY A 579 0.20 -24.14 0.53
CA GLY A 579 1.18 -23.98 1.60
C GLY A 579 2.57 -24.44 1.20
N ARG A 580 2.71 -25.65 0.66
CA ARG A 580 4.00 -26.21 0.22
C ARG A 580 4.48 -25.66 -1.12
N HIS A 581 3.58 -25.23 -1.99
CA HIS A 581 3.98 -24.53 -3.20
C HIS A 581 4.69 -23.21 -2.88
N THR A 582 4.17 -22.49 -1.87
CA THR A 582 4.62 -21.13 -1.50
C THR A 582 5.69 -21.09 -0.41
N SER A 583 6.13 -22.26 0.07
CA SER A 583 7.25 -22.36 1.01
C SER A 583 7.93 -23.72 0.94
N ASP A 584 9.23 -23.73 1.15
CA ASP A 584 10.05 -24.95 1.17
C ASP A 584 10.22 -25.45 2.62
N TYR A 585 9.43 -26.46 3.00
CA TYR A 585 9.49 -27.05 4.34
C TYR A 585 10.59 -28.10 4.50
N ASP A 586 11.24 -28.52 3.41
CA ASP A 586 12.44 -29.36 3.48
C ASP A 586 13.62 -28.52 3.99
N THR A 587 13.67 -27.24 3.57
CA THR A 587 14.68 -26.28 4.02
C THR A 587 14.30 -25.59 5.33
N TYR A 588 13.03 -25.20 5.51
CA TYR A 588 12.59 -24.40 6.66
C TYR A 588 11.57 -25.13 7.53
N ARG A 589 11.81 -25.17 8.83
CA ARG A 589 10.85 -25.73 9.78
C ARG A 589 9.54 -24.93 9.78
N ALA A 590 8.43 -25.60 9.51
CA ALA A 590 7.09 -25.02 9.65
C ALA A 590 6.86 -24.51 11.08
N THR A 591 6.29 -23.32 11.20
CA THR A 591 5.94 -22.71 12.49
C THR A 591 4.44 -22.45 12.55
N CYS A 592 3.82 -22.87 13.64
CA CYS A 592 2.39 -22.66 13.87
C CYS A 592 2.10 -21.23 14.31
N CYS A 593 0.94 -20.69 13.91
CA CYS A 593 0.37 -19.43 14.43
C CYS A 593 1.28 -18.19 14.36
N ASN A 594 2.16 -18.09 13.36
CA ASN A 594 2.84 -16.83 13.03
C ASN A 594 2.31 -16.27 11.70
N ALA A 595 2.77 -15.07 11.30
CA ALA A 595 2.23 -14.38 10.13
C ALA A 595 2.45 -15.11 8.79
N THR A 596 3.52 -15.91 8.66
CA THR A 596 3.94 -16.50 7.37
C THR A 596 4.00 -18.02 7.35
N GLY A 597 3.80 -18.71 8.47
CA GLY A 597 4.08 -20.13 8.65
C GLY A 597 5.58 -20.49 8.70
N LEU A 598 6.49 -19.50 8.61
CA LEU A 598 7.95 -19.69 8.52
C LEU A 598 8.68 -19.04 9.71
N PRO A 599 9.89 -19.48 10.08
CA PRO A 599 10.66 -18.85 11.16
C PRO A 599 10.84 -17.34 10.92
N ARG A 600 10.84 -16.52 11.98
CA ARG A 600 10.86 -15.04 11.87
C ARG A 600 12.10 -14.49 11.15
N GLN A 601 13.16 -15.27 11.10
CA GLN A 601 14.42 -14.93 10.43
C GLN A 601 14.33 -15.08 8.91
N VAL A 602 13.34 -15.83 8.40
CA VAL A 602 13.09 -16.01 6.98
C VAL A 602 12.17 -14.89 6.53
N GLU A 603 12.75 -13.73 6.24
CA GLU A 603 12.06 -12.71 5.47
C GLU A 603 11.98 -13.18 4.03
N LEU A 604 10.75 -13.48 3.59
CA LEU A 604 10.52 -13.76 2.18
C LEU A 604 10.81 -12.48 1.41
N ALA A 605 11.53 -12.67 0.30
CA ALA A 605 11.63 -11.65 -0.71
C ALA A 605 10.24 -11.08 -0.96
N PRO A 606 10.04 -9.75 -0.92
CA PRO A 606 8.82 -9.22 -1.50
C PRO A 606 8.81 -9.76 -2.92
N VAL A 607 7.81 -10.57 -3.24
CA VAL A 607 7.70 -11.11 -4.58
C VAL A 607 7.41 -9.90 -5.44
N THR A 608 8.45 -9.34 -6.04
CA THR A 608 8.32 -8.31 -7.05
C THR A 608 7.53 -9.00 -8.13
N PHE A 609 6.26 -8.58 -8.29
CA PHE A 609 5.47 -9.01 -9.42
C PHE A 609 6.36 -8.75 -10.64
N TYR A 610 6.73 -9.82 -11.34
CA TYR A 610 7.52 -9.73 -12.56
C TYR A 610 6.65 -9.17 -13.70
N GLU A 611 5.91 -8.08 -13.46
CA GLU A 611 5.05 -7.41 -14.45
C GLU A 611 5.82 -7.15 -15.76
N ASP A 612 7.13 -6.87 -15.66
CA ASP A 612 8.00 -6.65 -16.83
C ASP A 612 8.26 -7.90 -17.69
N GLN A 613 8.19 -9.13 -17.14
CA GLN A 613 8.37 -10.36 -17.94
C GLN A 613 7.09 -10.79 -18.66
N TYR A 614 5.91 -10.42 -18.17
CA TYR A 614 4.65 -10.75 -18.85
C TYR A 614 4.42 -9.83 -20.06
N ALA A 615 4.76 -8.55 -19.95
CA ALA A 615 4.66 -7.60 -21.06
C ALA A 615 5.56 -7.97 -22.25
N THR A 616 6.67 -8.70 -22.02
CA THR A 616 7.60 -9.09 -23.08
C THR A 616 7.27 -10.43 -23.75
N MET A 617 6.43 -11.28 -23.16
CA MET A 617 6.02 -12.54 -23.78
C MET A 617 4.83 -12.38 -24.75
N GLU A 618 3.93 -11.41 -24.52
CA GLU A 618 2.81 -11.15 -25.44
C GLU A 618 3.27 -10.56 -26.79
N ASP A 619 4.37 -9.81 -26.82
CA ASP A 619 4.94 -9.27 -28.08
C ASP A 619 5.74 -10.31 -28.91
N GLY A 620 5.99 -11.50 -28.37
CA GLY A 620 6.88 -12.51 -28.97
C GLY A 620 6.22 -13.62 -29.78
N GLN A 621 4.88 -13.73 -29.77
CA GLN A 621 4.14 -14.82 -30.44
C GLN A 621 3.02 -14.29 -31.35
N VAL A 622 3.39 -13.43 -32.29
CA VAL A 622 2.66 -13.27 -33.56
C VAL A 622 3.68 -13.26 -34.70
N VAL A 623 4.16 -14.45 -35.09
CA VAL A 623 4.84 -14.70 -36.38
C VAL A 623 4.19 -15.89 -37.04
#